data_AF-A0A1F8TMG6-F1
#
_entry.id   AF-A0A1F8TMG6-F1
#
_cell.length_a   1.000
_cell.length_b   1.000
_cell.length_c   1.000
_cell.angle_alpha   90.00
_cell.angle_beta   90.00
_cell.angle_gamma   90.00
#
_symmetry.space_group_name_H-M   'P 1'
#
loop_
_entity.id
_entity.type
_entity.pdbx_description
1 polymer ?
#
loop_
_entity_poly.entity_id
_entity_poly.type
_entity_poly.pdbx_seq_one_letter_code
_entity_poly.pdbx_strand_id
1 'polypeptide(L)'
;MQRKRLPLIQPSTRSLARAGRRTPGYRLFDFLHGYFYGRWPYLYIGIGVGEHPLSPTLARIAGWWSRLFPPRPADNGASPKPANLAFADSYHGKVVPLSAATQLVTVHEEIRLTNLEQVIPYAHARDIILQNPDHIIALQCPCRSARSDPCLPLDVCLVVGEPFASFVAEHIPQRSRWITPAEAVDILRAEDERGHVHHAFFKDAMLGRFYAICNCCACCCGAMQAHQHGTPMLASSG
;
A
#
# COMPACT_ATOMS: atom_id res chain seq x y z
N MET A 1 3.03 -38.85 -12.34
CA MET A 1 2.73 -37.45 -11.98
C MET A 1 2.83 -37.30 -10.46
N GLN A 2 3.92 -36.73 -9.94
CA GLN A 2 4.04 -36.46 -8.51
C GLN A 2 3.07 -35.33 -8.14
N ARG A 3 2.05 -35.64 -7.34
CA ARG A 3 1.25 -34.63 -6.63
C ARG A 3 2.20 -33.84 -5.73
N LYS A 4 2.68 -32.67 -6.19
CA LYS A 4 3.36 -31.72 -5.31
C LYS A 4 2.40 -31.39 -4.17
N ARG A 5 2.74 -31.79 -2.94
CA ARG A 5 2.00 -31.40 -1.74
C ARG A 5 2.10 -29.87 -1.66
N LEU A 6 1.02 -29.17 -2.00
CA LEU A 6 0.95 -27.73 -1.78
C LEU A 6 1.11 -27.49 -0.27
N PRO A 7 2.03 -26.60 0.14
CA PRO A 7 2.24 -26.34 1.56
C PRO A 7 0.97 -25.71 2.15
N LEU A 8 0.61 -26.09 3.38
CA LEU A 8 -0.56 -25.55 4.10
C LEU A 8 -0.51 -24.02 4.23
N ILE A 9 0.71 -23.46 4.27
CA ILE A 9 0.98 -22.02 4.28
C ILE A 9 2.02 -21.76 3.20
N GLN A 10 1.70 -20.81 2.32
CA GLN A 10 2.52 -20.46 1.18
C GLN A 10 3.91 -19.89 1.62
N PRO A 11 5.00 -20.17 0.88
CA PRO A 11 6.34 -19.66 1.17
C PRO A 11 6.42 -18.15 1.37
N SER A 12 5.75 -17.35 0.53
CA SER A 12 5.77 -15.89 0.65
C SER A 12 5.07 -15.42 1.93
N THR A 13 3.98 -16.07 2.35
CA THR A 13 3.32 -15.79 3.64
C THR A 13 4.28 -16.02 4.81
N ARG A 14 5.10 -17.08 4.74
CA ARG A 14 6.12 -17.35 5.76
C ARG A 14 7.22 -16.30 5.73
N SER A 15 7.62 -15.85 4.54
CA SER A 15 8.61 -14.76 4.39
C SER A 15 8.10 -13.47 5.02
N LEU A 16 6.86 -13.07 4.70
CA LEU A 16 6.20 -11.92 5.31
C LEU A 16 6.12 -12.03 6.83
N ALA A 17 5.75 -13.19 7.37
CA ALA A 17 5.70 -13.42 8.81
C ALA A 17 7.09 -13.33 9.47
N ARG A 18 8.14 -13.83 8.82
CA ARG A 18 9.52 -13.72 9.33
C ARG A 18 10.00 -12.26 9.30
N ALA A 19 9.70 -11.52 8.23
CA ALA A 19 10.03 -10.11 8.13
C ALA A 19 9.30 -9.29 9.21
N GLY A 20 8.01 -9.57 9.44
CA GLY A 20 7.22 -9.00 10.54
C GLY A 20 7.87 -9.20 11.91
N ARG A 21 8.32 -10.43 12.22
CA ARG A 21 9.02 -10.73 13.50
C ARG A 21 10.34 -9.98 13.68
N ARG A 22 10.97 -9.53 12.59
CA ARG A 22 12.22 -8.74 12.61
C ARG A 22 11.96 -7.23 12.61
N THR A 23 10.72 -6.81 12.43
CA THR A 23 10.34 -5.40 12.36
C THR A 23 10.04 -4.89 13.77
N PRO A 24 10.78 -3.89 14.29
CA PRO A 24 10.53 -3.35 15.63
C PRO A 24 9.09 -2.83 15.76
N GLY A 25 8.41 -3.21 16.85
CA GLY A 25 7.05 -2.75 17.14
C GLY A 25 5.93 -3.45 16.36
N TYR A 26 6.24 -4.32 15.38
CA TYR A 26 5.24 -5.01 14.56
C TYR A 26 4.56 -6.16 15.31
N ARG A 27 3.24 -6.09 15.47
CA ARG A 27 2.44 -7.02 16.28
C ARG A 27 1.64 -7.98 15.42
N LEU A 28 0.98 -8.95 16.08
CA LEU A 28 0.09 -9.90 15.41
C LEU A 28 -1.05 -9.22 14.65
N PHE A 29 -1.61 -8.14 15.20
CA PHE A 29 -2.65 -7.36 14.53
C PHE A 29 -2.14 -6.77 13.20
N ASP A 30 -0.94 -6.18 13.20
CA ASP A 30 -0.32 -5.62 12.00
C ASP A 30 -0.06 -6.70 10.95
N PHE A 31 0.39 -7.89 11.40
CA PHE A 31 0.54 -9.05 10.52
C PHE A 31 -0.78 -9.49 9.89
N LEU A 32 -1.84 -9.63 10.68
CA LEU A 32 -3.15 -10.03 10.17
C LEU A 32 -3.73 -8.99 9.22
N HIS A 33 -3.56 -7.70 9.54
CA HIS A 33 -3.95 -6.60 8.68
C HIS A 33 -3.16 -6.61 7.37
N GLY A 34 -1.84 -6.75 7.43
CA GLY A 34 -0.96 -6.82 6.27
C GLY A 34 -1.27 -8.03 5.38
N TYR A 35 -1.49 -9.20 6.00
CA TYR A 35 -1.90 -10.41 5.30
C TYR A 35 -3.24 -10.21 4.59
N PHE A 36 -4.28 -9.71 5.27
CA PHE A 36 -5.58 -9.49 4.65
C PHE A 36 -5.52 -8.43 3.54
N TYR A 37 -4.84 -7.31 3.81
CA TYR A 37 -4.62 -6.23 2.85
C TYR A 37 -3.91 -6.71 1.59
N GLY A 38 -2.80 -7.44 1.73
CA GLY A 38 -2.04 -7.95 0.61
C GLY A 38 -2.72 -9.13 -0.11
N ARG A 39 -3.50 -9.95 0.61
CA ARG A 39 -4.14 -11.15 0.05
C ARG A 39 -5.41 -10.83 -0.72
N TRP A 40 -6.15 -9.82 -0.29
CA TRP A 40 -7.42 -9.38 -0.88
C TRP A 40 -7.48 -7.85 -1.08
N PRO A 41 -6.51 -7.24 -1.81
CA PRO A 41 -6.47 -5.79 -1.95
C PRO A 41 -7.68 -5.25 -2.69
N TYR A 42 -8.24 -5.98 -3.67
CA TYR A 42 -9.44 -5.55 -4.41
C TYR A 42 -10.68 -5.44 -3.53
N LEU A 43 -10.88 -6.40 -2.63
CA LEU A 43 -11.98 -6.34 -1.66
C LEU A 43 -11.72 -5.24 -0.63
N TYR A 44 -10.51 -5.20 -0.06
CA TYR A 44 -10.13 -4.23 0.96
C TYR A 44 -10.27 -2.79 0.45
N ILE A 45 -9.70 -2.51 -0.71
CA ILE A 45 -9.72 -1.18 -1.33
C ILE A 45 -11.11 -0.88 -1.88
N GLY A 46 -11.78 -1.82 -2.54
CA GLY A 46 -13.16 -1.63 -3.03
C GLY A 46 -14.13 -1.25 -1.92
N ILE A 47 -13.99 -1.85 -0.73
CA ILE A 47 -14.75 -1.43 0.46
C ILE A 47 -14.35 -0.01 0.88
N GLY A 48 -13.04 0.25 0.99
CA GLY A 48 -12.49 1.53 1.43
C GLY A 48 -12.85 2.73 0.54
N VAL A 49 -12.98 2.52 -0.77
CA VAL A 49 -13.41 3.57 -1.73
C VAL A 49 -14.93 3.65 -1.89
N GLY A 50 -15.69 2.78 -1.22
CA GLY A 50 -17.16 2.79 -1.24
C GLY A 50 -17.81 2.09 -2.44
N GLU A 51 -17.02 1.45 -3.31
CA GLU A 51 -17.50 0.83 -4.56
C GLU A 51 -17.95 -0.63 -4.39
N HIS A 52 -17.69 -1.25 -3.24
CA HIS A 52 -18.11 -2.62 -2.97
C HIS A 52 -19.57 -2.68 -2.49
N PRO A 53 -20.38 -3.69 -2.89
CA PRO A 53 -21.78 -3.83 -2.43
C PRO A 53 -21.96 -3.91 -0.91
N LEU A 54 -20.92 -4.35 -0.18
CA LEU A 54 -20.93 -4.41 1.28
C LEU A 54 -20.65 -3.06 1.95
N SER A 55 -20.15 -2.06 1.22
CA SER A 55 -19.75 -0.76 1.78
C SER A 55 -20.88 -0.04 2.51
N PRO A 56 -22.11 0.07 1.97
CA PRO A 56 -23.21 0.77 2.66
C PRO A 56 -23.59 0.10 3.98
N THR A 57 -23.59 -1.24 4.01
CA THR A 57 -23.94 -2.02 5.21
C THR A 57 -22.86 -1.90 6.27
N LEU A 58 -21.59 -2.01 5.88
CA LEU A 58 -20.47 -1.83 6.81
C LEU A 58 -20.41 -0.42 7.38
N ALA A 59 -20.63 0.61 6.55
CA ALA A 59 -20.70 1.99 7.02
C ALA A 59 -21.83 2.21 8.03
N ARG A 60 -23.01 1.60 7.81
CA ARG A 60 -24.14 1.65 8.76
C ARG A 60 -23.81 0.96 10.08
N ILE A 61 -23.22 -0.24 10.03
CA ILE A 61 -22.83 -0.98 11.24
C ILE A 61 -21.78 -0.19 12.02
N ALA A 62 -20.74 0.32 11.34
CA ALA A 62 -19.70 1.13 11.96
C ALA A 62 -20.28 2.41 12.59
N GLY A 63 -21.19 3.10 11.91
CA GLY A 63 -21.88 4.28 12.44
C GLY A 63 -22.79 3.98 13.63
N TRP A 64 -23.41 2.80 13.68
CA TRP A 64 -24.18 2.36 14.84
C TRP A 64 -23.26 2.02 16.02
N TRP A 65 -22.14 1.32 15.76
CA TRP A 65 -21.16 0.96 16.77
C TRP A 65 -20.45 2.18 17.38
N SER A 66 -20.08 3.17 16.56
CA SER A 66 -19.43 4.39 17.05
C SER A 66 -20.35 5.26 17.91
N ARG A 67 -21.67 5.17 17.71
CA ARG A 67 -22.67 5.79 18.59
C ARG A 67 -22.81 5.06 19.92
N LEU A 68 -22.68 3.73 19.93
CA LEU A 68 -22.78 2.92 21.14
C LEU A 68 -21.48 2.89 21.95
N PHE A 69 -20.34 3.01 21.27
CA PHE A 69 -19.00 2.97 21.85
C PHE A 69 -18.16 4.10 21.27
N PRO A 70 -18.35 5.35 21.74
CA PRO A 70 -17.52 6.46 21.30
C PRO A 70 -16.05 6.16 21.63
N PRO A 71 -15.11 6.39 20.69
CA PRO A 71 -13.69 6.11 20.92
C PRO A 71 -13.19 6.89 22.14
N ARG A 72 -12.59 6.19 23.10
CA ARG A 72 -11.93 6.82 24.25
C ARG A 72 -10.68 7.59 23.75
N PRO A 73 -10.42 8.80 24.27
CA PRO A 73 -9.12 9.44 24.12
C PRO A 73 -8.00 8.48 24.53
N ALA A 74 -6.89 8.45 23.81
CA ALA A 74 -5.72 7.66 24.22
C ALA A 74 -5.10 8.25 25.51
N ASP A 75 -4.90 7.43 26.53
CA ASP A 75 -4.33 7.76 27.85
C ASP A 75 -2.80 8.01 27.81
N ASN A 76 -2.31 8.79 26.85
CA ASN A 76 -0.87 8.97 26.62
C ASN A 76 -0.39 10.42 26.82
N GLY A 77 -1.19 11.30 27.41
CA GLY A 77 -0.82 12.72 27.62
C GLY A 77 -0.67 13.56 26.34
N ALA A 78 -0.79 12.95 25.16
CA ALA A 78 -0.94 13.61 23.87
C ALA A 78 -2.43 13.77 23.55
N SER A 79 -2.85 14.94 23.09
CA SER A 79 -4.23 15.16 22.65
C SER A 79 -4.63 14.09 21.63
N PRO A 80 -5.83 13.46 21.76
CA PRO A 80 -6.27 12.45 20.80
C PRO A 80 -6.32 13.04 19.39
N LYS A 81 -5.49 12.52 18.48
CA LYS A 81 -5.54 12.91 17.07
C LYS A 81 -6.90 12.53 16.48
N PRO A 82 -7.52 13.37 15.64
CA PRO A 82 -8.77 12.99 14.98
C PRO A 82 -8.51 11.80 14.04
N ALA A 83 -9.53 10.94 13.88
CA ALA A 83 -9.39 9.61 13.26
C ALA A 83 -8.81 9.64 11.83
N ASN A 84 -9.06 10.72 11.09
CA ASN A 84 -8.50 10.99 9.77
C ASN A 84 -6.97 11.17 9.80
N LEU A 85 -6.43 11.86 10.80
CA LEU A 85 -4.98 11.97 11.00
C LEU A 85 -4.38 10.65 11.47
N ALA A 86 -5.05 9.92 12.36
CA ALA A 86 -4.59 8.59 12.79
C ALA A 86 -4.52 7.59 11.63
N PHE A 87 -5.48 7.64 10.70
CA PHE A 87 -5.43 6.81 9.50
C PHE A 87 -4.25 7.18 8.59
N ALA A 88 -4.05 8.47 8.32
CA ALA A 88 -2.94 8.95 7.49
C ALA A 88 -1.56 8.67 8.12
N ASP A 89 -1.44 8.71 9.44
CA ASP A 89 -0.23 8.29 10.16
C ASP A 89 0.15 6.82 9.85
N SER A 90 -0.85 5.95 9.68
CA SER A 90 -0.66 4.51 9.45
C SER A 90 -0.59 4.09 7.99
N TYR A 91 -1.11 4.92 7.07
CA TYR A 91 -1.12 4.67 5.64
C TYR A 91 -1.11 5.98 4.85
N HIS A 92 -0.01 6.26 4.17
CA HIS A 92 0.14 7.46 3.37
C HIS A 92 1.02 7.24 2.13
N GLY A 93 0.87 8.13 1.15
CA GLY A 93 1.66 8.20 -0.06
C GLY A 93 2.44 9.52 -0.11
N LYS A 94 3.74 9.44 -0.39
CA LYS A 94 4.55 10.60 -0.72
C LYS A 94 4.53 10.80 -2.23
N VAL A 95 4.07 11.96 -2.69
CA VAL A 95 4.20 12.34 -4.10
C VAL A 95 5.69 12.34 -4.45
N VAL A 96 6.06 11.76 -5.58
CA VAL A 96 7.45 11.72 -6.04
C VAL A 96 7.52 12.09 -7.53
N PRO A 97 8.52 12.88 -7.97
CA PRO A 97 8.71 13.16 -9.39
C PRO A 97 9.13 11.88 -10.14
N LEU A 98 8.88 11.83 -11.46
CA LEU A 98 9.25 10.72 -12.33
C LEU A 98 10.71 10.28 -12.16
N SER A 99 11.64 11.23 -12.00
CA SER A 99 13.07 10.94 -11.78
C SER A 99 13.32 10.16 -10.48
N ALA A 100 12.67 10.54 -9.38
CA ALA A 100 12.80 9.84 -8.10
C ALA A 100 12.09 8.49 -8.13
N ALA A 101 10.93 8.39 -8.77
CA ALA A 101 10.24 7.11 -8.97
C ALA A 101 11.10 6.14 -9.80
N THR A 102 11.74 6.64 -10.87
CA THR A 102 12.68 5.90 -11.71
C THR A 102 13.85 5.40 -10.86
N GLN A 103 14.47 6.26 -10.05
CA GLN A 103 15.57 5.86 -9.17
C GLN A 103 15.18 4.71 -8.24
N LEU A 104 13.98 4.76 -7.63
CA LEU A 104 13.51 3.72 -6.71
C LEU A 104 13.35 2.34 -7.37
N VAL A 105 13.02 2.27 -8.67
CA VAL A 105 12.84 1.00 -9.39
C VAL A 105 14.10 0.53 -10.12
N THR A 106 15.12 1.37 -10.23
CA THR A 106 16.42 1.03 -10.85
C THR A 106 17.54 0.84 -9.84
N VAL A 107 17.23 0.80 -8.54
CA VAL A 107 18.20 0.45 -7.51
C VAL A 107 18.66 -1.00 -7.72
N HIS A 108 19.98 -1.22 -7.72
CA HIS A 108 20.57 -2.55 -7.89
C HIS A 108 21.21 -3.12 -6.61
N GLU A 109 21.13 -2.38 -5.50
CA GLU A 109 21.68 -2.78 -4.20
C GLU A 109 20.64 -2.71 -3.09
N GLU A 110 20.84 -3.47 -2.03
CA GLU A 110 19.96 -3.36 -0.87
C GLU A 110 20.12 -1.99 -0.22
N ILE A 111 19.01 -1.28 -0.05
CA ILE A 111 18.99 0.04 0.58
C ILE A 111 18.33 -0.07 1.95
N ARG A 112 18.91 0.59 2.94
CA ARG A 112 18.30 0.80 4.25
C ARG A 112 18.43 2.26 4.67
N LEU A 113 17.40 3.04 4.37
CA LEU A 113 17.24 4.41 4.83
C LEU A 113 16.15 4.42 5.89
N THR A 114 16.52 4.73 7.13
CA THR A 114 15.61 4.77 8.27
C THR A 114 15.46 6.19 8.78
N ASN A 115 14.29 6.52 9.35
CA ASN A 115 14.02 7.84 9.94
C ASN A 115 14.18 9.00 8.93
N LEU A 116 13.71 8.81 7.69
CA LEU A 116 13.70 9.88 6.69
C LEU A 116 12.94 11.12 7.20
N GLU A 117 13.45 12.29 6.80
CA GLU A 117 13.23 13.61 7.39
C GLU A 117 11.79 13.93 7.84
N GLN A 118 11.70 14.59 8.99
CA GLN A 118 10.48 14.97 9.72
C GLN A 118 9.82 16.24 9.15
N VAL A 119 9.73 16.36 7.82
CA VAL A 119 9.10 17.53 7.15
C VAL A 119 7.59 17.30 6.90
N ILE A 120 7.08 16.08 7.16
CA ILE A 120 5.69 15.67 6.91
C ILE A 120 5.03 15.18 8.23
N PRO A 121 3.76 15.50 8.53
CA PRO A 121 3.13 15.31 9.85
C PRO A 121 2.93 13.86 10.33
N TYR A 122 3.33 12.84 9.57
CA TYR A 122 2.98 11.44 9.88
C TYR A 122 3.84 10.83 10.98
N ALA A 123 3.23 10.25 12.01
CA ALA A 123 4.00 9.70 13.14
C ALA A 123 4.82 8.43 12.81
N HIS A 124 4.42 7.65 11.78
CA HIS A 124 4.96 6.33 11.50
C HIS A 124 5.23 6.10 10.00
N ALA A 125 5.86 4.96 9.68
CA ALA A 125 6.12 4.45 8.33
C ALA A 125 6.86 5.38 7.35
N ARG A 126 8.17 5.61 7.56
CA ARG A 126 9.01 6.45 6.69
C ARG A 126 10.27 5.76 6.16
N ASP A 127 10.46 4.49 6.48
CA ASP A 127 11.69 3.80 6.14
C ASP A 127 11.65 3.30 4.69
N ILE A 128 12.76 3.45 3.98
CA ILE A 128 13.00 2.75 2.71
C ILE A 128 13.97 1.63 3.00
N ILE A 129 13.42 0.42 3.15
CA ILE A 129 14.21 -0.80 3.33
C ILE A 129 13.90 -1.68 2.12
N LEU A 130 14.80 -1.76 1.16
CA LEU A 130 14.65 -2.52 -0.06
C LEU A 130 15.55 -3.74 -0.02
N GLN A 131 14.93 -4.92 0.07
CA GLN A 131 15.58 -6.22 -0.09
C GLN A 131 15.19 -6.74 -1.46
N ASN A 132 16.17 -7.21 -2.25
CA ASN A 132 15.97 -7.61 -3.65
C ASN A 132 15.21 -6.52 -4.45
N PRO A 133 15.78 -5.31 -4.63
CA PRO A 133 15.09 -4.18 -5.26
C PRO A 133 14.69 -4.45 -6.72
N ASP A 134 15.34 -5.40 -7.38
CA ASP A 134 15.04 -5.89 -8.72
C ASP A 134 13.79 -6.81 -8.77
N HIS A 135 13.28 -7.25 -7.62
CA HIS A 135 12.02 -7.97 -7.52
C HIS A 135 10.85 -6.97 -7.60
N ILE A 136 10.32 -6.80 -8.80
CA ILE A 136 9.23 -5.86 -9.08
C ILE A 136 8.02 -6.59 -9.66
N ILE A 137 6.85 -6.28 -9.11
CA ILE A 137 5.56 -6.77 -9.60
C ILE A 137 4.73 -5.60 -10.12
N ALA A 138 4.27 -5.70 -11.37
CA ALA A 138 3.13 -4.90 -11.83
C ALA A 138 1.83 -5.57 -11.36
N LEU A 139 1.08 -4.88 -10.52
CA LEU A 139 -0.25 -5.26 -10.03
C LEU A 139 -1.31 -4.43 -10.76
N GLN A 140 -2.40 -5.07 -11.19
CA GLN A 140 -3.58 -4.36 -11.65
C GLN A 140 -4.14 -3.49 -10.53
N CYS A 141 -4.15 -2.17 -10.73
CA CYS A 141 -4.49 -1.17 -9.73
C CYS A 141 -5.85 -1.47 -9.08
N PRO A 142 -5.89 -1.80 -7.79
CA PRO A 142 -7.15 -2.11 -7.11
C PRO A 142 -8.14 -0.93 -7.11
N CYS A 143 -7.63 0.31 -7.12
CA CYS A 143 -8.48 1.50 -7.21
C CYS A 143 -9.15 1.64 -8.58
N ARG A 144 -8.41 1.39 -9.69
CA ARG A 144 -9.00 1.39 -11.04
C ARG A 144 -10.00 0.25 -11.16
N SER A 145 -9.61 -0.97 -10.78
CA SER A 145 -10.46 -2.17 -10.86
C SER A 145 -11.75 -2.11 -10.01
N ALA A 146 -11.84 -1.19 -9.05
CA ALA A 146 -13.06 -1.00 -8.26
C ALA A 146 -14.09 -0.12 -8.95
N ARG A 147 -13.70 0.70 -9.95
CA ARG A 147 -14.62 1.62 -10.64
C ARG A 147 -15.42 0.90 -11.73
N SER A 148 -16.64 1.37 -11.97
CA SER A 148 -17.49 0.91 -13.08
C SER A 148 -16.91 1.30 -14.45
N ASP A 149 -16.33 2.49 -14.54
CA ASP A 149 -15.60 3.00 -15.71
C ASP A 149 -14.13 3.27 -15.33
N PRO A 150 -13.27 2.25 -15.37
CA PRO A 150 -11.88 2.37 -14.94
C PRO A 150 -11.00 3.04 -16.00
N CYS A 151 -10.08 3.91 -15.59
CA CYS A 151 -9.02 4.31 -16.51
C CYS A 151 -8.08 3.14 -16.83
N LEU A 152 -7.50 3.16 -18.02
CA LEU A 152 -6.60 2.13 -18.53
C LEU A 152 -5.20 2.70 -18.80
N PRO A 153 -4.13 1.88 -18.75
CA PRO A 153 -4.10 0.44 -18.44
C PRO A 153 -4.33 0.13 -16.96
N LEU A 154 -4.53 -1.14 -16.60
CA LEU A 154 -4.74 -1.54 -15.19
C LEU A 154 -3.43 -1.84 -14.46
N ASP A 155 -2.43 -2.43 -15.11
CA ASP A 155 -1.18 -2.93 -14.51
C ASP A 155 -0.16 -1.83 -14.21
N VAL A 156 -0.56 -0.89 -13.34
CA VAL A 156 0.17 0.36 -13.08
C VAL A 156 0.61 0.54 -11.62
N CYS A 157 0.29 -0.40 -10.72
CA CYS A 157 0.79 -0.35 -9.34
C CYS A 157 2.03 -1.24 -9.24
N LEU A 158 3.17 -0.66 -8.90
CA LEU A 158 4.45 -1.35 -8.81
C LEU A 158 4.71 -1.75 -7.36
N VAL A 159 4.74 -3.03 -7.06
CA VAL A 159 5.14 -3.55 -5.74
C VAL A 159 6.62 -3.90 -5.82
N VAL A 160 7.42 -3.31 -4.93
CA VAL A 160 8.89 -3.29 -5.05
C VAL A 160 9.52 -3.98 -3.84
N GLY A 161 10.39 -4.94 -4.14
CA GLY A 161 11.22 -5.63 -3.15
C GLY A 161 10.49 -6.68 -2.32
N GLU A 162 11.28 -7.42 -1.55
CA GLU A 162 10.83 -8.51 -0.70
C GLU A 162 10.51 -8.05 0.72
N PRO A 163 9.51 -8.67 1.40
CA PRO A 163 8.78 -9.88 1.00
C PRO A 163 7.53 -9.61 0.12
N PHE A 164 7.33 -8.36 -0.32
CA PHE A 164 6.04 -7.91 -0.86
C PHE A 164 5.82 -8.39 -2.30
N ALA A 165 6.84 -8.30 -3.14
CA ALA A 165 6.77 -8.75 -4.53
C ALA A 165 6.40 -10.24 -4.61
N SER A 166 7.14 -11.13 -3.95
CA SER A 166 6.79 -12.56 -3.92
C SER A 166 5.42 -12.82 -3.30
N PHE A 167 5.02 -12.07 -2.27
CA PHE A 167 3.70 -12.21 -1.67
C PHE A 167 2.58 -11.92 -2.67
N VAL A 168 2.68 -10.82 -3.40
CA VAL A 168 1.68 -10.44 -4.42
C VAL A 168 1.68 -11.41 -5.60
N ALA A 169 2.86 -11.86 -6.04
CA ALA A 169 2.99 -12.84 -7.12
C ALA A 169 2.28 -14.16 -6.78
N GLU A 170 2.47 -14.66 -5.56
CA GLU A 170 1.94 -15.96 -5.13
C GLU A 170 0.44 -15.90 -4.80
N HIS A 171 -0.04 -14.78 -4.27
CA HIS A 171 -1.42 -14.65 -3.79
C HIS A 171 -2.40 -14.01 -4.78
N ILE A 172 -1.89 -13.31 -5.80
CA ILE A 172 -2.72 -12.63 -6.82
C ILE A 172 -2.24 -12.93 -8.27
N PRO A 173 -1.93 -14.19 -8.63
CA PRO A 173 -1.24 -14.49 -9.89
C PRO A 173 -2.05 -14.16 -11.16
N GLN A 174 -3.36 -13.99 -11.07
CA GLN A 174 -4.21 -13.63 -12.22
C GLN A 174 -4.23 -12.12 -12.54
N ARG A 175 -3.74 -11.29 -11.61
CA ARG A 175 -3.78 -9.82 -11.74
C ARG A 175 -2.44 -9.16 -11.45
N SER A 176 -1.39 -9.96 -11.35
CA SER A 176 -0.03 -9.49 -11.15
C SER A 176 0.93 -10.21 -12.10
N ARG A 177 2.02 -9.54 -12.45
CA ARG A 177 3.12 -10.11 -13.24
C ARG A 177 4.46 -9.58 -12.78
N TRP A 178 5.49 -10.42 -12.86
CA TRP A 178 6.87 -9.98 -12.71
C TRP A 178 7.26 -9.07 -13.87
N ILE A 179 7.98 -8.01 -13.56
CA ILE A 179 8.50 -7.06 -14.52
C ILE A 179 9.97 -6.76 -14.25
N THR A 180 10.67 -6.35 -15.28
CA THR A 180 12.04 -5.84 -15.16
C THR A 180 12.05 -4.39 -14.67
N PRO A 181 13.17 -3.89 -14.11
CA PRO A 181 13.37 -2.47 -13.87
C PRO A 181 13.11 -1.59 -15.10
N ALA A 182 13.50 -2.04 -16.30
CA ALA A 182 13.25 -1.31 -17.54
C ALA A 182 11.75 -1.16 -17.82
N GLU A 183 10.99 -2.27 -17.74
CA GLU A 183 9.53 -2.22 -17.88
C GLU A 183 8.86 -1.36 -16.79
N ALA A 184 9.39 -1.36 -15.56
CA ALA A 184 8.90 -0.49 -14.49
C ALA A 184 9.07 0.99 -14.85
N VAL A 185 10.21 1.37 -15.42
CA VAL A 185 10.47 2.73 -15.92
C VAL A 185 9.54 3.09 -17.07
N ASP A 186 9.29 2.17 -18.00
CA ASP A 186 8.36 2.40 -19.11
C ASP A 186 6.93 2.64 -18.62
N ILE A 187 6.46 1.88 -17.62
CA ILE A 187 5.16 2.11 -16.98
C ILE A 187 5.12 3.48 -16.31
N LEU A 188 6.16 3.86 -15.56
CA LEU A 188 6.23 5.17 -14.91
C LEU A 188 6.14 6.30 -15.94
N ARG A 189 6.93 6.24 -17.02
CA ARG A 189 6.91 7.25 -18.10
C ARG A 189 5.55 7.34 -18.77
N ALA A 190 4.97 6.20 -19.15
CA ALA A 190 3.67 6.18 -19.81
C ALA A 190 2.54 6.74 -18.94
N GLU A 191 2.63 6.59 -17.61
CA GLU A 191 1.64 7.14 -16.68
C GLU A 191 1.89 8.63 -16.38
N ASP A 192 3.14 9.07 -16.32
CA ASP A 192 3.50 10.50 -16.23
C ASP A 192 3.02 11.27 -17.46
N GLU A 193 3.21 10.71 -18.67
CA GLU A 193 2.71 11.27 -19.94
C GLU A 193 1.18 11.39 -19.99
N ARG A 194 0.45 10.53 -19.25
CA ARG A 194 -1.01 10.62 -19.09
C ARG A 194 -1.44 11.67 -18.04
N GLY A 195 -0.48 12.34 -17.40
CA GLY A 195 -0.73 13.29 -16.31
C GLY A 195 -1.08 12.61 -14.99
N HIS A 196 -0.72 11.34 -14.81
CA HIS A 196 -0.90 10.64 -13.53
C HIS A 196 0.28 10.92 -12.59
N VAL A 197 0.01 10.79 -11.29
CA VAL A 197 0.98 11.17 -10.25
C VAL A 197 1.56 9.93 -9.58
N HIS A 198 2.88 9.86 -9.51
CA HIS A 198 3.58 8.80 -8.78
C HIS A 198 3.56 9.04 -7.28
N HIS A 199 3.15 8.01 -6.54
CA HIS A 199 3.18 8.04 -5.09
C HIS A 199 3.95 6.85 -4.55
N ALA A 200 4.97 7.12 -3.74
CA ALA A 200 5.64 6.11 -2.92
C ALA A 200 4.80 5.86 -1.67
N PHE A 201 4.26 4.66 -1.52
CA PHE A 201 3.34 4.32 -0.44
C PHE A 201 4.04 3.60 0.72
N PHE A 202 3.60 3.99 1.92
CA PHE A 202 4.06 3.48 3.21
C PHE A 202 2.85 3.07 4.03
N LYS A 203 2.93 1.91 4.70
CA LYS A 203 1.85 1.43 5.55
C LYS A 203 2.40 0.63 6.72
N ASP A 204 1.87 0.85 7.92
CA ASP A 204 2.29 0.11 9.13
C ASP A 204 2.14 -1.40 8.94
N ALA A 205 0.98 -1.82 8.42
CA ALA A 205 0.68 -3.20 8.09
C ALA A 205 1.66 -3.82 7.06
N MET A 206 2.30 -2.99 6.25
CA MET A 206 3.36 -3.36 5.30
C MET A 206 4.75 -3.14 5.90
N LEU A 207 4.94 -3.62 7.12
CA LEU A 207 6.19 -3.58 7.88
C LEU A 207 6.70 -2.15 8.17
N GLY A 208 5.82 -1.14 8.15
CA GLY A 208 6.17 0.25 8.45
C GLY A 208 7.20 0.84 7.49
N ARG A 209 7.27 0.38 6.24
CA ARG A 209 8.24 0.83 5.24
C ARG A 209 7.63 0.97 3.86
N PHE A 210 8.40 1.57 2.94
CA PHE A 210 8.11 1.62 1.52
C PHE A 210 7.89 0.21 0.97
N TYR A 211 6.83 0.03 0.17
CA TYR A 211 6.52 -1.26 -0.47
C TYR A 211 5.98 -1.14 -1.89
N ALA A 212 5.47 0.03 -2.29
CA ALA A 212 4.86 0.20 -3.60
C ALA A 212 4.96 1.63 -4.14
N ILE A 213 5.05 1.74 -5.46
CA ILE A 213 4.77 2.96 -6.22
C ILE A 213 3.43 2.79 -6.92
N CYS A 214 2.51 3.73 -6.69
CA CYS A 214 1.23 3.75 -7.39
C CYS A 214 1.18 4.92 -8.36
N ASN A 215 0.79 4.62 -9.61
CA ASN A 215 0.53 5.59 -10.66
C ASN A 215 -0.93 6.06 -10.60
N CYS A 216 -1.15 7.10 -9.80
CA CYS A 216 -2.48 7.51 -9.38
C CYS A 216 -3.10 8.48 -10.39
N CYS A 217 -4.29 8.13 -10.88
CA CYS A 217 -5.12 9.01 -11.67
C CYS A 217 -6.10 9.79 -10.77
N ALA A 218 -6.47 10.99 -11.20
CA ALA A 218 -7.46 11.80 -10.49
C ALA A 218 -8.86 11.17 -10.47
N CYS A 219 -9.20 10.34 -11.47
CA CYS A 219 -10.54 9.77 -11.62
C CYS A 219 -10.82 8.53 -10.75
N CYS A 220 -9.81 7.72 -10.41
CA CYS A 220 -10.04 6.46 -9.69
C CYS A 220 -9.36 6.37 -8.33
N CYS A 221 -8.27 7.11 -8.08
CA CYS A 221 -7.41 6.88 -6.91
C CYS A 221 -8.14 7.09 -5.58
N GLY A 222 -8.18 6.04 -4.76
CA GLY A 222 -8.75 6.09 -3.41
C GLY A 222 -7.99 6.99 -2.44
N ALA A 223 -6.65 7.07 -2.57
CA ALA A 223 -5.85 7.94 -1.71
C ALA A 223 -6.07 9.42 -2.04
N MET A 224 -6.22 9.77 -3.33
CA MET A 224 -6.56 11.13 -3.75
C MET A 224 -7.98 11.51 -3.29
N GLN A 225 -8.95 10.60 -3.45
CA GLN A 225 -10.31 10.79 -2.94
C GLN A 225 -10.33 11.01 -1.42
N ALA A 226 -9.61 10.19 -0.67
CA ALA A 226 -9.50 10.33 0.79
C ALA A 226 -8.85 11.68 1.17
N HIS A 227 -7.80 12.09 0.47
CA HIS A 227 -7.15 13.39 0.65
C HIS A 227 -8.11 14.56 0.41
N GLN A 228 -8.84 14.54 -0.70
CA GLN A 228 -9.86 15.55 -1.03
C GLN A 228 -11.00 15.59 0.00
N HIS A 229 -11.33 14.45 0.63
CA HIS A 229 -12.33 14.33 1.68
C HIS A 229 -11.76 14.56 3.11
N GLY A 230 -10.60 15.19 3.24
CA GLY A 230 -10.06 15.63 4.53
C GLY A 230 -9.29 14.56 5.32
N THR A 231 -8.98 13.41 4.72
CA THR A 231 -8.04 12.43 5.27
C THR A 231 -6.68 12.65 4.63
N PRO A 232 -5.68 13.24 5.30
CA PRO A 232 -4.46 13.71 4.67
C PRO A 232 -3.53 12.55 4.29
N MET A 233 -3.94 11.68 3.37
CA MET A 233 -3.23 10.47 2.95
C MET A 233 -2.02 10.75 2.05
N LEU A 234 -1.96 11.93 1.45
CA LEU A 234 -0.96 12.31 0.46
C LEU A 234 -0.18 13.52 0.96
N ALA A 235 1.13 13.48 0.80
CA ALA A 235 2.01 14.58 1.12
C ALA A 235 3.02 14.83 -0.01
N SER A 236 3.40 16.11 -0.17
CA SER A 236 4.43 16.53 -1.13
C SER A 236 5.80 15.92 -0.78
N SER A 237 6.69 15.85 -1.78
CA SER A 237 8.05 15.34 -1.59
C SER A 237 8.90 16.21 -0.66
N GLY A 238 8.52 17.49 -0.52
CA GLY A 238 9.44 18.59 -0.22
C GLY A 238 9.81 19.30 -1.51
#